data_AF-A0A7V8WJI3-F1
#
_entry.id   AF-A0A7V8WJI3-F1
#
_cell.length_a   1.000
_cell.length_b   1.000
_cell.length_c   1.000
_cell.angle_alpha   90.00
_cell.angle_beta   90.00
_cell.angle_gamma   90.00
#
_symmetry.space_group_name_H-M   'P 1'
#
loop_
_entity.id
_entity.type
_entity.pdbx_description
1 polymer ?
#
loop_
_entity_poly.entity_id
_entity_poly.type
_entity_poly.pdbx_seq_one_letter_code
_entity_poly.pdbx_strand_id
1 'polypeptide(L)' 'MVRIMGLPHVGRYPVAAVARREDRFEIVFTGADGDRTIDVPFRLLGAPDDLESVELRLLADLQKMGYDVTRVPPS' A
#
# COMPACT_ATOMS: atom_id res chain seq x y z
N MET A 1 15.48 0.08 2.94
CA MET A 1 14.62 -1.10 2.65
C MET A 1 13.44 -1.02 3.60
N VAL A 2 12.25 -0.70 3.10
CA VAL A 2 11.05 -0.51 3.93
C VAL A 2 10.35 -1.85 4.03
N ARG A 3 10.10 -2.33 5.25
CA ARG A 3 9.34 -3.55 5.51
C ARG A 3 8.10 -3.17 6.29
N ILE A 4 6.96 -3.18 5.61
CA ILE A 4 5.67 -2.95 6.26
C ILE A 4 5.32 -4.23 7.01
N MET A 5 5.34 -4.17 8.33
CA MET A 5 4.93 -5.27 9.20
C MET A 5 3.46 -5.08 9.58
N GLY A 6 2.72 -6.17 9.77
CA GLY A 6 1.33 -6.12 10.21
C GLY A 6 0.30 -5.96 9.10
N LEU A 7 0.62 -6.35 7.87
CA LEU A 7 -0.33 -6.33 6.76
C LEU A 7 -1.51 -7.31 6.99
N PRO A 8 -2.75 -6.96 6.62
CA PRO A 8 -3.91 -7.81 6.81
C PRO A 8 -3.78 -9.10 6.00
N HIS A 9 -4.07 -10.27 6.57
CA HIS A 9 -3.85 -11.54 5.89
C HIS A 9 -4.57 -11.61 4.53
N VAL A 10 -3.84 -11.94 3.45
CA VAL A 10 -4.36 -11.97 2.06
C VAL A 10 -5.59 -12.87 1.89
N GLY A 11 -5.67 -13.98 2.64
CA GLY A 11 -6.84 -14.85 2.62
C GLY A 11 -8.14 -14.23 3.17
N ARG A 12 -8.06 -13.12 3.94
CA ARG A 12 -9.22 -12.36 4.40
C ARG A 12 -9.44 -11.08 3.60
N TYR A 13 -8.35 -10.45 3.18
CA TYR A 13 -8.34 -9.23 2.39
C TYR A 13 -7.52 -9.44 1.10
N PRO A 14 -8.12 -10.03 0.05
CA PRO A 14 -7.39 -10.39 -1.16
C PRO A 14 -7.00 -9.19 -2.02
N VAL A 15 -7.72 -8.07 -1.91
CA VAL A 15 -7.51 -6.87 -2.74
C VAL A 15 -6.77 -5.81 -1.94
N ALA A 16 -5.80 -5.15 -2.56
CA ALA A 16 -5.08 -4.01 -2.00
C ALA A 16 -5.02 -2.85 -3.01
N ALA A 17 -5.60 -1.71 -2.64
CA ALA A 17 -5.53 -0.48 -3.41
C ALA A 17 -4.52 0.49 -2.79
N VAL A 18 -3.58 1.01 -3.57
CA VAL A 18 -2.60 2.01 -3.10
C VAL A 18 -2.96 3.36 -3.70
N ALA A 19 -3.12 4.37 -2.84
CA ALA A 19 -3.34 5.76 -3.20
C ALA A 19 -2.23 6.65 -2.65
N ARG A 20 -1.67 7.51 -3.49
CA ARG A 20 -0.75 8.55 -3.04
C ARG A 20 -1.54 9.73 -2.46
N ARG A 21 -1.22 10.13 -1.23
CA ARG A 21 -1.73 11.34 -0.56
C ARG A 21 -0.61 12.37 -0.42
N GLU A 22 -0.93 13.54 0.13
CA GLU A 22 0.00 14.66 0.27
C GLU A 22 1.27 14.30 1.06
N ASP A 23 1.14 13.52 2.13
CA ASP A 23 2.24 13.22 3.08
C ASP A 23 2.45 11.72 3.35
N ARG A 24 1.71 10.85 2.66
CA ARG A 24 1.66 9.40 2.91
C ARG A 24 1.17 8.60 1.71
N PHE A 25 1.43 7.30 1.72
CA PHE A 25 0.67 6.33 0.93
C PHE A 25 -0.46 5.78 1.79
N GLU A 26 -1.67 5.79 1.26
CA GLU A 26 -2.82 5.11 1.82
C GLU A 26 -2.96 3.77 1.12
N ILE A 27 -3.08 2.69 1.88
CA ILE A 27 -3.30 1.34 1.36
C ILE A 27 -4.61 0.82 1.91
N VAL A 28 -5.58 0.57 1.03
CA VAL A 28 -6.90 0.03 1.38
C VAL A 28 -6.93 -1.45 1.03
N PHE A 29 -7.08 -2.29 2.05
CA PHE A 29 -7.24 -3.73 1.93
C PHE A 29 -8.73 -4.08 1.98
N THR A 30 -9.26 -4.67 0.92
CA THR A 30 -10.68 -5.02 0.81
C THR A 30 -10.87 -6.52 0.88
N GLY A 31 -11.84 -6.94 1.69
CA GLY A 31 -12.14 -8.33 1.99
C GLY A 31 -13.60 -8.58 2.35
N ALA A 32 -13.93 -9.85 2.64
CA ALA A 32 -15.28 -10.24 3.02
C ALA A 32 -15.74 -9.61 4.36
N ASP A 33 -14.79 -9.30 5.24
CA ASP A 33 -15.03 -8.65 6.53
C ASP A 33 -15.06 -7.11 6.43
N GLY A 34 -15.03 -6.56 5.21
CA GLY A 34 -15.00 -5.12 4.92
C GLY A 34 -13.61 -4.61 4.56
N ASP A 35 -13.41 -3.30 4.76
CA ASP A 35 -12.20 -2.60 4.37
C ASP A 35 -11.28 -2.31 5.55
N ARG A 36 -9.97 -2.38 5.29
CA ARG A 36 -8.92 -2.05 6.24
C ARG A 36 -7.93 -1.08 5.61
N THR A 37 -7.81 0.11 6.18
CA THR A 37 -6.86 1.11 5.71
C THR A 37 -5.58 1.07 6.54
N ILE A 38 -4.44 1.17 5.85
CA ILE A 38 -3.11 1.38 6.44
C ILE A 38 -2.49 2.61 5.79
N ASP A 39 -2.09 3.56 6.62
CA ASP A 39 -1.35 4.75 6.21
C ASP A 39 0.16 4.53 6.39
N VAL A 40 0.93 4.88 5.37
CA VAL A 40 2.40 4.82 5.35
C VAL A 40 2.96 6.22 5.14
N PRO A 41 3.28 6.96 6.23
CA PRO A 41 3.84 8.30 6.14
C PRO A 41 5.17 8.32 5.37
N PHE A 42 5.38 9.30 4.49
CA PHE A 42 6.62 9.44 3.72
C PHE A 42 7.87 9.63 4.61
N ARG A 43 7.67 10.15 5.83
CA ARG A 43 8.73 10.24 6.85
C ARG A 43 9.33 8.88 7.21
N LEU A 44 8.52 7.81 7.22
CA LEU A 44 9.00 6.44 7.45
C LEU A 44 9.75 5.87 6.24
N LEU A 45 9.55 6.45 5.06
CA LEU A 45 10.19 6.07 3.81
C LEU A 45 11.50 6.85 3.57
N GLY A 46 11.85 7.76 4.48
CA GLY A 46 13.09 8.53 4.41
C GLY A 46 13.05 9.71 3.45
N ALA A 47 11.87 10.31 3.23
CA ALA A 47 11.66 11.41 2.27
C ALA A 47 12.16 11.05 0.86
N PRO A 48 11.47 10.16 0.15
CA PRO A 48 11.92 9.69 -1.16
C PRO A 48 11.96 10.84 -2.16
N ASP A 49 13.10 11.01 -2.86
CA ASP A 49 13.20 11.93 -4.00
C ASP A 49 12.27 11.50 -5.16
N ASP A 50 11.95 10.21 -5.23
CA ASP A 50 11.03 9.62 -6.21
C ASP A 50 9.91 8.83 -5.53
N LEU A 51 8.80 9.53 -5.29
CA LEU A 51 7.59 8.95 -4.70
C LEU A 51 6.90 7.96 -5.65
N GLU A 52 7.01 8.13 -6.97
CA GLU A 52 6.42 7.19 -7.92
C GLU A 52 7.14 5.84 -7.91
N SER A 53 8.48 5.85 -7.90
CA SER A 53 9.24 4.60 -7.76
C SER A 53 8.93 3.87 -6.45
N VAL A 54 8.72 4.60 -5.35
CA VAL A 54 8.34 4.00 -4.07
C VAL A 54 6.92 3.42 -4.12
N GLU A 55 5.97 4.10 -4.76
CA GLU A 55 4.61 3.61 -4.97
C GLU A 55 4.58 2.32 -5.82
N LEU A 56 5.26 2.33 -6.96
CA LEU A 56 5.38 1.17 -7.84
C LEU A 56 6.06 0.00 -7.11
N ARG A 57 7.07 0.29 -6.28
CA ARG A 57 7.72 -0.73 -5.48
C ARG A 57 6.78 -1.33 -4.44
N LEU A 58 5.99 -0.50 -3.75
CA LEU A 58 4.98 -0.93 -2.79
C LEU A 58 3.93 -1.85 -3.44
N LEU A 59 3.43 -1.47 -4.62
CA LEU A 59 2.52 -2.30 -5.41
C LEU A 59 3.15 -3.65 -5.77
N ALA A 60 4.40 -3.66 -6.23
CA ALA A 60 5.09 -4.90 -6.58
C ALA A 60 5.33 -5.81 -5.36
N ASP A 61 5.65 -5.24 -4.20
CA ASP A 61 5.85 -6.01 -2.98
C ASP A 61 4.51 -6.59 -2.47
N LEU A 62 3.40 -5.83 -2.54
CA LEU A 62 2.04 -6.33 -2.27
C LEU A 62 1.67 -7.48 -3.24
N GLN A 63 1.92 -7.31 -4.53
CA GLN A 63 1.64 -8.36 -5.51
C GLN A 63 2.43 -9.66 -5.23
N LYS A 64 3.69 -9.55 -4.81
CA LYS A 64 4.51 -10.71 -4.40
C LYS A 64 3.98 -11.42 -3.16
N MET A 65 3.28 -10.72 -2.28
CA MET A 65 2.61 -11.30 -1.11
C MET A 65 1.28 -11.97 -1.48
N GLY A 66 0.83 -11.85 -2.74
CA GLY A 66 -0.35 -12.50 -3.27
C GLY A 66 -1.61 -11.62 -3.29
N TYR A 67 -1.50 -10.33 -2.98
CA TYR A 67 -2.63 -9.41 -3.11
C TYR A 67 -2.91 -9.10 -4.58
N ASP A 68 -4.18 -8.94 -4.91
CA ASP A 68 -4.60 -8.29 -6.14
C ASP A 68 -4.47 -6.78 -5.96
N VAL A 69 -3.56 -6.16 -6.72
CA VAL A 69 -3.12 -4.79 -6.47
C VAL A 69 -3.71 -3.81 -7.48
N THR A 70 -4.26 -2.72 -6.99
CA THR A 70 -4.76 -1.62 -7.83
C THR A 70 -4.07 -0.31 -7.45
N ARG A 71 -3.58 0.43 -8.45
CA ARG A 71 -3.10 1.81 -8.27
C ARG A 71 -4.29 2.76 -8.38
N VAL A 72 -4.51 3.56 -7.34
CA VAL A 72 -5.53 4.60 -7.35
C VAL A 72 -4.84 5.94 -7.63
N PRO A 73 -5.23 6.66 -8.69
CA PRO A 73 -4.63 7.95 -8.99
C PRO A 73 -4.89 8.94 -7.84
N PRO A 74 -3.91 9.82 -7.53
CA PRO A 74 -4.13 10.87 -6.54
C PRO A 74 -5.27 11.78 -7.00
N SER A 75 -6.18 12.09 -6.08
CA SER A 75 -7.25 13.08 -6.26
C SER A 75 -6.83 14.44 -5.72
#